data_AF-A0A930VRL7-F1
#
_entry.id   AF-A0A930VRL7-F1
#
_cell.length_a   1.000
_cell.length_b   1.000
_cell.length_c   1.000
_cell.angle_alpha   90.00
_cell.angle_beta   90.00
_cell.angle_gamma   90.00
#
_symmetry.space_group_name_H-M   'P 1'
#
loop_
_entity.id
_entity.type
_entity.pdbx_description
1 polymer ?
#
loop_
_entity_poly.entity_id
_entity_poly.type
_entity_poly.pdbx_seq_one_letter_code
_entity_poly.pdbx_strand_id
1 'polypeptide(L)'
;MEIDLRPPAGGCAMAFVAVATVGVYPLIRMRVERRYVHEMDDAGFVTRAGTRVAWSAITRVRHISREMDGRVMSEEYEIRSPQGRSCLPISRIGNVREVLDYFIQRVPPEAWVTG
;
A
#
# COMPACT_ATOMS: atom_id res chain seq x y z
N MET A 1 2.34 -12.71 8.80
CA MET A 1 1.78 -13.16 7.51
C MET A 1 2.45 -12.37 6.40
N GLU A 2 3.05 -13.07 5.43
CA GLU A 2 3.74 -12.45 4.30
C GLU A 2 2.74 -12.03 3.22
N ILE A 3 2.87 -10.82 2.67
CA ILE A 3 1.96 -10.31 1.62
C ILE A 3 2.61 -10.52 0.26
N ASP A 4 2.07 -11.47 -0.51
CA ASP A 4 2.47 -11.68 -1.91
C ASP A 4 2.03 -10.50 -2.79
N LEU A 5 3.00 -9.72 -3.27
CA LEU A 5 2.79 -8.60 -4.19
C LEU A 5 3.22 -9.02 -5.60
N ARG A 6 2.29 -9.02 -6.57
CA ARG A 6 2.61 -9.42 -7.97
C ARG A 6 3.72 -8.53 -8.58
N PRO A 7 4.72 -9.11 -9.27
CA PRO A 7 5.73 -8.35 -9.99
C PRO A 7 5.16 -7.69 -11.25
N PRO A 8 5.61 -6.48 -11.63
CA PRO A 8 5.21 -5.86 -12.90
C PRO A 8 5.85 -6.59 -14.09
N ALA A 9 5.06 -6.94 -15.09
CA ALA A 9 5.52 -7.54 -16.34
C ALA A 9 6.35 -6.54 -17.18
N GLY A 10 7.51 -6.98 -17.70
CA GLY A 10 8.20 -6.35 -18.84
C GLY A 10 9.47 -5.52 -18.52
N GLY A 11 10.59 -6.19 -18.25
CA GLY A 11 11.82 -5.58 -17.71
C GLY A 11 12.79 -4.88 -18.67
N CYS A 12 12.71 -5.04 -20.00
CA CYS A 12 13.78 -4.50 -20.88
C CYS A 12 13.33 -3.41 -21.88
N ALA A 13 12.09 -3.44 -22.37
CA ALA A 13 11.62 -2.44 -23.35
C ALA A 13 11.32 -1.07 -22.72
N MET A 14 10.93 -1.04 -21.43
CA MET A 14 10.67 0.20 -20.70
C MET A 14 11.95 0.97 -20.36
N ALA A 15 13.14 0.35 -20.39
CA ALA A 15 14.40 0.96 -19.98
C ALA A 15 14.92 2.04 -20.94
N PHE A 16 14.57 1.97 -22.23
CA PHE A 16 15.02 2.93 -23.25
C PHE A 16 14.05 4.10 -23.46
N VAL A 17 12.75 3.89 -23.18
CA VAL A 17 11.74 4.97 -23.15
C VAL A 17 11.74 5.68 -21.79
N ALA A 18 12.11 4.92 -20.74
CA ALA A 18 12.81 5.42 -19.55
C ALA A 18 14.05 6.23 -19.94
N VAL A 19 14.93 6.78 -19.10
CA VAL A 19 16.07 7.62 -19.56
C VAL A 19 15.68 8.89 -20.34
N ALA A 20 15.10 8.82 -21.55
CA ALA A 20 14.67 9.93 -22.39
C ALA A 20 13.45 10.71 -21.86
N THR A 21 12.52 10.07 -21.13
CA THR A 21 11.46 10.77 -20.36
C THR A 21 11.64 10.65 -18.84
N VAL A 22 12.60 9.84 -18.38
CA VAL A 22 12.53 9.23 -17.03
C VAL A 22 13.86 9.22 -16.26
N GLY A 23 14.17 10.36 -15.66
CA GLY A 23 14.87 10.37 -14.36
C GLY A 23 13.86 10.41 -13.20
N VAL A 24 12.80 11.20 -13.36
CA VAL A 24 11.90 11.57 -12.27
C VAL A 24 10.79 10.54 -12.03
N TYR A 25 10.16 10.01 -13.09
CA TYR A 25 9.07 9.03 -12.96
C TYR A 25 9.47 7.75 -12.15
N PRO A 26 10.61 7.08 -12.41
CA PRO A 26 10.99 5.90 -11.63
C PRO A 26 11.33 6.26 -10.18
N LEU A 27 11.91 7.45 -9.93
CA LEU A 27 12.19 7.94 -8.59
C LEU A 27 10.90 8.25 -7.81
N ILE A 28 9.91 8.88 -8.45
CA ILE A 28 8.59 9.12 -7.86
C ILE A 28 7.92 7.78 -7.55
N ARG A 29 7.93 6.84 -8.49
CA ARG A 29 7.34 5.51 -8.32
C ARG A 29 8.00 4.77 -7.15
N MET A 30 9.33 4.74 -7.09
CA MET A 30 10.08 4.09 -6.01
C MET A 30 9.77 4.73 -4.64
N ARG A 31 9.60 6.05 -4.60
CA ARG A 31 9.25 6.78 -3.38
C ARG A 31 7.81 6.55 -2.92
N VAL A 32 6.88 6.29 -3.85
CA VAL A 32 5.50 5.89 -3.53
C VAL A 32 5.46 4.45 -3.03
N GLU A 33 6.13 3.52 -3.73
CA GLU A 33 6.13 2.10 -3.38
C GLU A 33 6.73 1.83 -1.99
N ARG A 34 7.67 2.67 -1.54
CA ARG A 34 8.22 2.66 -0.17
C ARG A 34 7.15 2.75 0.93
N ARG A 35 5.99 3.35 0.65
CA ARG A 35 4.89 3.49 1.62
C ARG A 35 3.97 2.28 1.67
N TYR A 36 4.14 1.32 0.76
CA TYR A 36 3.29 0.14 0.73
C TYR A 36 3.62 -0.79 1.87
N VAL A 37 2.56 -1.32 2.49
CA VAL A 37 2.69 -2.39 3.47
C VAL A 37 3.28 -3.62 2.77
N HIS A 38 4.33 -4.17 3.36
CA HIS A 38 5.06 -5.32 2.85
C HIS A 38 4.77 -6.58 3.67
N GLU A 39 4.71 -6.44 4.99
CA GLU A 39 4.52 -7.55 5.93
C GLU A 39 3.63 -7.10 7.09
N MET A 40 2.82 -8.02 7.62
CA MET A 40 1.97 -7.80 8.79
C MET A 40 2.20 -8.90 9.82
N ASP A 41 2.25 -8.54 11.10
CA ASP A 41 2.35 -9.47 12.22
C ASP A 41 1.54 -8.96 13.43
N ASP A 42 1.64 -9.67 14.56
CA ASP A 42 0.81 -9.40 15.72
C ASP A 42 1.11 -8.07 16.41
N ALA A 43 2.33 -7.52 16.22
CA ALA A 43 2.70 -6.23 16.78
C ALA A 43 2.36 -5.06 15.85
N GLY A 44 2.30 -5.29 14.54
CA GLY A 44 2.06 -4.23 13.57
C GLY A 44 2.29 -4.64 12.13
N PHE A 45 2.75 -3.69 11.34
CA PHE A 45 3.14 -3.93 9.95
C PHE A 45 4.45 -3.23 9.61
N VAL A 46 5.10 -3.73 8.56
CA VAL A 46 6.35 -3.17 8.02
C VAL A 46 6.08 -2.68 6.61
N THR A 47 6.50 -1.46 6.30
CA THR A 47 6.43 -0.91 4.94
C THR A 47 7.61 -1.41 4.09
N ARG A 48 7.52 -1.30 2.76
CA ARG A 48 8.66 -1.56 1.86
C ARG A 48 9.88 -0.68 2.12
N ALA A 49 9.72 0.44 2.83
CA ALA A 49 10.84 1.26 3.30
C ALA A 49 11.54 0.69 4.54
N GLY A 50 11.05 -0.41 5.12
CA GLY A 50 11.52 -0.96 6.39
C GLY A 50 10.96 -0.23 7.63
N THR A 51 9.99 0.66 7.47
CA THR A 51 9.37 1.37 8.60
C THR A 51 8.37 0.44 9.28
N ARG A 52 8.58 0.16 10.57
CA ARG A 52 7.65 -0.61 11.39
C ARG A 52 6.64 0.31 12.07
N VAL A 53 5.36 -0.03 11.96
CA VAL A 53 4.24 0.71 12.53
C VAL A 53 3.43 -0.25 13.40
N ALA A 54 3.33 0.04 14.69
CA ALA A 54 2.52 -0.76 15.60
C ALA A 54 1.02 -0.53 15.35
N TRP A 55 0.19 -1.56 15.57
CA TRP A 55 -1.27 -1.43 15.40
C TRP A 55 -1.86 -0.30 16.26
N SER A 56 -1.40 -0.18 17.51
CA SER A 56 -1.80 0.88 18.44
C SER A 56 -1.32 2.29 18.05
N ALA A 57 -0.36 2.41 17.14
CA ALA A 57 0.14 3.69 16.66
C ALA A 57 -0.66 4.22 15.46
N ILE A 58 -1.63 3.45 14.95
CA ILE A 58 -2.47 3.87 13.84
C ILE A 58 -3.50 4.89 14.36
N THR A 59 -3.47 6.08 13.77
CA THR A 59 -4.35 7.19 14.17
C THR A 59 -5.51 7.40 13.21
N ARG A 60 -5.37 6.94 11.96
CA ARG A 60 -6.40 7.10 10.94
C ARG A 60 -6.28 6.04 9.85
N VAL A 61 -7.40 5.43 9.49
CA VAL A 61 -7.54 4.57 8.32
C VAL A 61 -8.69 5.08 7.46
N ARG A 62 -8.43 5.22 6.16
CA ARG A 62 -9.43 5.63 5.18
C ARG A 62 -9.43 4.67 4.01
N HIS A 63 -10.62 4.22 3.63
CA HIS A 63 -10.82 3.49 2.39
C HIS A 63 -10.87 4.47 1.21
N ILE A 64 -10.07 4.24 0.17
CA ILE A 64 -10.01 5.05 -1.03
C ILE A 64 -10.30 4.14 -2.23
N SER A 65 -11.50 4.30 -2.80
CA SER A 65 -11.83 3.77 -4.13
C SER A 65 -11.74 4.91 -5.14
N ARG A 66 -11.08 4.66 -6.27
CA ARG A 66 -11.08 5.56 -7.43
C ARG A 66 -11.74 4.85 -8.58
N GLU A 67 -12.82 5.45 -9.06
CA GLU A 67 -13.56 4.99 -10.22
C GLU A 67 -13.34 5.93 -11.40
N MET A 68 -13.25 5.37 -12.59
CA MET A 68 -13.23 6.10 -13.85
C MET A 68 -14.16 5.38 -14.83
N ASP A 69 -15.11 6.11 -15.42
CA ASP A 69 -16.10 5.58 -16.36
C ASP A 69 -16.85 4.33 -15.83
N GLY A 70 -17.23 4.35 -14.54
CA GLY A 70 -17.95 3.24 -13.90
C GLY A 70 -17.11 2.00 -13.61
N ARG A 71 -15.78 2.08 -13.72
CA ARG A 71 -14.84 1.00 -13.38
C ARG A 71 -13.94 1.43 -12.23
N VAL A 72 -13.83 0.59 -11.20
CA VAL A 72 -12.84 0.76 -10.13
C VAL A 72 -11.44 0.60 -10.72
N MET A 73 -10.69 1.69 -10.76
CA MET A 73 -9.32 1.76 -11.27
C MET A 73 -8.30 1.41 -10.19
N SER A 74 -8.57 1.83 -8.96
CA SER A 74 -7.69 1.55 -7.83
C SER A 74 -8.48 1.57 -6.54
N GLU A 75 -8.25 0.58 -5.70
CA GLU A 75 -8.82 0.47 -4.37
C GLU A 75 -7.66 0.27 -3.37
N GLU A 76 -7.60 1.11 -2.35
CA GLU A 76 -6.54 1.09 -1.36
C GLU A 76 -7.00 1.61 0.01
N TYR A 77 -6.37 1.14 1.08
CA TYR A 77 -6.49 1.75 2.40
C TYR A 77 -5.32 2.70 2.65
N GLU A 78 -5.61 3.98 2.87
CA GLU A 78 -4.65 4.96 3.38
C GLU A 78 -4.58 4.86 4.90
N ILE A 79 -3.37 4.65 5.43
CA ILE A 79 -3.11 4.46 6.85
C ILE A 79 -2.21 5.60 7.33
N ARG A 80 -2.60 6.27 8.43
CA ARG A 80 -1.77 7.29 9.08
C ARG A 80 -1.32 6.86 10.46
N SER A 81 -0.09 7.24 10.77
CA SER A 81 0.61 6.99 12.01
C SER A 81 1.59 8.14 12.28
N PRO A 82 2.15 8.26 13.50
CA PRO A 82 3.22 9.23 13.79
C PRO A 82 4.45 9.08 12.86
N GLN A 83 4.71 7.87 12.36
CA GLN A 83 5.80 7.57 11.42
C GLN A 83 5.49 8.03 9.98
N GLY A 84 4.26 8.48 9.72
CA GLY A 84 3.82 9.03 8.45
C GLY A 84 2.67 8.25 7.81
N ARG A 85 2.61 8.34 6.48
CA ARG A 85 1.54 7.75 5.66
C ARG A 85 2.00 6.45 5.00
N SER A 86 1.22 5.40 5.23
CA SER A 86 1.35 4.09 4.60
C SER A 86 0.12 3.79 3.74
N CYS A 87 0.24 2.87 2.80
CA CYS A 87 -0.85 2.47 1.93
C CYS A 87 -0.91 0.95 1.78
N LEU A 88 -2.12 0.39 1.80
CA LEU A 88 -2.41 -1.00 1.52
C LEU A 88 -3.22 -1.08 0.21
N PRO A 89 -2.55 -1.28 -0.95
CA PRO A 89 -3.22 -1.34 -2.24
C PRO A 89 -3.88 -2.71 -2.46
N ILE A 90 -5.22 -2.77 -2.44
CA ILE A 90 -6.00 -4.01 -2.53
C ILE A 90 -5.69 -4.76 -3.82
N SER A 91 -5.61 -4.03 -4.93
CA SER A 91 -5.34 -4.60 -6.27
C SER A 91 -3.97 -5.26 -6.43
N ARG A 92 -3.03 -5.06 -5.51
CA ARG A 92 -1.68 -5.64 -5.58
C ARG A 92 -1.47 -6.85 -4.67
N ILE A 93 -2.42 -7.15 -3.79
CA ILE A 93 -2.33 -8.23 -2.81
C ILE A 93 -2.76 -9.54 -3.47
N GLY A 94 -1.96 -10.61 -3.34
CA GLY A 94 -2.31 -11.95 -3.83
C GLY A 94 -3.45 -12.60 -3.03
N ASN A 95 -3.37 -12.53 -1.70
CA ASN A 95 -4.34 -13.12 -0.77
C ASN A 95 -5.22 -12.06 -0.12
N VAL A 96 -5.96 -11.31 -0.96
CA VAL A 96 -6.70 -10.10 -0.55
C VAL A 96 -7.56 -10.32 0.68
N ARG A 97 -8.36 -11.40 0.68
CA ARG A 97 -9.33 -11.67 1.75
C ARG A 97 -8.66 -11.87 3.10
N GLU A 98 -7.64 -12.72 3.18
CA GLU A 98 -6.90 -13.01 4.42
C GLU A 98 -6.20 -11.76 4.95
N VAL A 99 -5.58 -10.98 4.06
CA VAL A 99 -4.89 -9.73 4.43
C VAL A 99 -5.86 -8.69 4.95
N LEU A 100 -7.01 -8.51 4.29
CA LEU A 100 -8.02 -7.56 4.74
C LEU A 100 -8.68 -8.00 6.05
N ASP A 101 -9.04 -9.28 6.18
CA ASP A 101 -9.62 -9.80 7.42
C ASP A 101 -8.66 -9.61 8.59
N TYR A 102 -7.37 -9.94 8.40
CA TYR A 102 -6.33 -9.72 9.41
C TYR A 102 -6.13 -8.23 9.74
N PHE A 103 -6.06 -7.39 8.71
CA PHE A 103 -5.90 -5.94 8.87
C PHE A 103 -7.08 -5.32 9.64
N ILE A 104 -8.32 -5.67 9.27
CA ILE A 104 -9.54 -5.14 9.91
C ILE A 104 -9.62 -5.56 11.37
N GLN A 105 -9.26 -6.80 11.70
CA GLN A 105 -9.27 -7.30 13.09
C GLN A 105 -8.23 -6.61 13.99
N ARG A 106 -7.12 -6.13 13.42
CA ARG A 106 -5.99 -5.56 14.18
C ARG A 106 -6.03 -4.04 14.30
N VAL A 107 -6.61 -3.34 13.33
CA VAL A 107 -6.70 -1.88 13.38
C VAL A 107 -7.63 -1.44 14.51
N PRO A 108 -7.22 -0.48 15.36
CA PRO A 108 -8.08 0.04 16.42
C PRO A 108 -9.39 0.61 15.86
N PRO A 109 -10.55 0.30 16.45
CA PRO A 109 -11.85 0.74 15.96
C PRO A 109 -11.95 2.27 15.82
N GLU A 110 -11.31 3.01 16.73
CA GLU A 110 -11.25 4.47 16.75
C GLU A 110 -10.46 5.09 15.59
N ALA A 111 -9.57 4.31 14.94
CA ALA A 111 -8.79 4.79 13.82
C ALA A 111 -9.59 4.81 12.51
N TRP A 112 -10.71 4.08 12.44
CA TRP A 112 -11.53 4.02 11.23
C TRP A 112 -12.28 5.32 11.02
N VAL A 113 -12.10 5.91 9.84
CA VAL A 113 -12.91 7.06 9.43
C VAL A 113 -14.02 6.57 8.54
N THR A 114 -15.25 6.73 9.00
CA THR A 114 -16.44 6.71 8.15
C THR A 114 -16.33 7.88 7.18
N GLY A 115 -15.93 7.58 5.95
CA GLY A 115 -15.90 8.51 4.82
C GLY A 115 -17.27 8.61 4.17
#